data_AF-A0A6S7ITR3-F1
#
_entry.id   AF-A0A6S7ITR3-F1
#
_cell.length_a   1.000
_cell.length_b   1.000
_cell.length_c   1.000
_cell.angle_alpha   90.00
_cell.angle_beta   90.00
_cell.angle_gamma   90.00
#
_symmetry.space_group_name_H-M   'P 1'
#
loop_
_entity.id
_entity.type
_entity.pdbx_description
1 polymer ?
#
loop_
_entity_poly.entity_id
_entity_poly.type
_entity_poly.pdbx_seq_one_letter_code
_entity_poly.pdbx_strand_id
1 'polypeptide(L)'
;MARRKAKLYSRFDVATYMQEKKRLRKETALPHKTLAKKKSKLDRLIYRIKEVSEETQIVSGDPQPELLTPPAKKKKTTFLSEKNAKARCGNPTVLSSNDKPGLSAQAMARRRTETFDAASEIHGATPENPLPTSVGLLDTVEKKCSQEVLVKFMSTSKKFKNVFSVIFKTAPDNFEQSEANKFRSIAVYYSKGVMGKRKYRSTYRSLSMMRNPNGKSKTTRIKVLSNPLPRLLPYNKLASVLNEIEIGKLYSVRDTLCDDLECGEKVDGCYRKLIEFLPRLALFYLSALPASDIDWFNEPYTFQVAIGGDEAPFGKFDQSCAWLVSFLNIGHFSHHLIFGSNCSETSPAVAKYISMITKEIEEIEKASFNINNMVIKFKFAELPNHMKMLAYLAGELPNSAKYFSTFGNVCNDDVHDVSKTFGPASTNAWKP
;
A
#
# COMPACT_ATOMS: atom_id res chain seq x y z
N MET A 1 -62.39 0.57 20.66
CA MET A 1 -60.96 0.60 20.28
C MET A 1 -60.82 1.30 18.94
N ALA A 2 -60.26 2.51 18.91
CA ALA A 2 -60.02 3.24 17.67
C ALA A 2 -58.81 2.64 16.94
N ARG A 3 -58.98 2.29 15.65
CA ARG A 3 -57.88 1.87 14.76
C ARG A 3 -56.86 3.01 14.68
N ARG A 4 -55.66 2.79 15.22
CA ARG A 4 -54.50 3.67 14.99
C ARG A 4 -54.26 3.78 13.49
N LYS A 5 -54.36 5.00 12.93
CA LYS A 5 -53.96 5.30 11.55
C LYS A 5 -52.48 4.96 11.40
N ALA A 6 -52.16 4.07 10.45
CA ALA A 6 -50.78 3.78 10.07
C ALA A 6 -50.11 5.07 9.58
N LYS A 7 -48.93 5.40 10.13
CA LYS A 7 -48.11 6.51 9.64
C LYS A 7 -47.68 6.18 8.21
N LEU A 8 -48.10 7.00 7.25
CA LEU A 8 -47.61 6.96 5.87
C LEU A 8 -46.19 7.53 5.88
N TYR A 9 -45.17 6.67 5.84
CA TYR A 9 -43.79 7.11 5.59
C TYR A 9 -43.63 7.38 4.10
N SER A 10 -42.96 8.49 3.75
CA SER A 10 -42.50 8.77 2.39
C SER A 10 -41.59 7.62 1.95
N ARG A 11 -42.03 6.85 0.94
CA ARG A 11 -41.28 5.70 0.41
C ARG A 11 -40.25 6.18 -0.60
N PHE A 12 -39.03 5.66 -0.51
CA PHE A 12 -37.99 5.89 -1.52
C PHE A 12 -38.17 4.90 -2.68
N ASP A 13 -38.40 5.40 -3.89
CA ASP A 13 -38.61 4.58 -5.08
C ASP A 13 -37.26 4.10 -5.66
N VAL A 14 -36.80 2.97 -5.14
CA VAL A 14 -35.55 2.31 -5.53
C VAL A 14 -35.56 1.94 -7.01
N ALA A 15 -36.70 1.48 -7.55
CA ALA A 15 -36.81 1.03 -8.93
C ALA A 15 -36.61 2.19 -9.91
N THR A 16 -37.31 3.31 -9.68
CA THR A 16 -37.15 4.53 -10.47
C THR A 16 -35.73 5.09 -10.37
N TYR A 17 -35.15 5.12 -9.17
CA TYR A 17 -33.76 5.56 -8.96
C TYR A 17 -32.76 4.72 -9.76
N MET A 18 -32.85 3.38 -9.69
CA MET A 18 -31.93 2.47 -10.37
C MET A 18 -32.10 2.50 -11.89
N GLN A 19 -33.33 2.66 -12.38
CA GLN A 19 -33.60 2.81 -13.83
C GLN A 19 -32.97 4.07 -14.39
N GLU A 20 -33.15 5.22 -13.72
CA GLU A 20 -32.62 6.48 -14.20
C GLU A 20 -31.08 6.50 -14.19
N LYS A 21 -30.45 5.96 -13.13
CA LYS A 21 -28.98 5.82 -13.08
C LYS A 21 -28.46 4.85 -14.15
N LYS A 22 -29.17 3.76 -14.46
CA LYS A 22 -28.81 2.82 -15.54
C LYS A 22 -28.95 3.45 -16.94
N ARG A 23 -29.97 4.26 -17.17
CA ARG A 23 -30.16 5.01 -18.42
C ARG A 23 -28.97 5.94 -18.68
N LEU A 24 -28.64 6.76 -17.69
CA LEU A 24 -27.51 7.71 -17.74
C LEU A 24 -26.17 7.00 -18.05
N ARG A 25 -25.93 5.81 -17.48
CA ARG A 25 -24.73 5.00 -17.76
C ARG A 25 -24.64 4.48 -19.18
N LYS A 26 -25.75 4.01 -19.75
CA LYS A 26 -25.76 3.52 -21.14
C LYS A 26 -25.42 4.65 -22.12
N GLU A 27 -25.91 5.85 -21.83
CA GLU A 27 -25.63 7.06 -22.60
C GLU A 27 -24.14 7.47 -22.51
N THR A 28 -23.49 7.28 -21.35
CA THR A 28 -22.05 7.61 -21.14
C THR A 28 -21.06 6.51 -21.55
N ALA A 29 -21.48 5.23 -21.59
CA ALA A 29 -20.59 4.10 -21.88
C ALA A 29 -20.25 3.95 -23.38
N LEU A 30 -21.17 4.30 -24.28
CA LEU A 30 -20.97 4.16 -25.74
C LEU A 30 -19.83 5.06 -26.27
N PRO A 31 -19.73 6.34 -25.85
CA PRO A 31 -18.59 7.20 -26.17
C PRO A 31 -17.26 6.72 -25.54
N HIS A 32 -17.29 6.23 -24.29
CA HIS A 32 -16.08 5.78 -23.56
C HIS A 32 -15.38 4.61 -24.26
N LYS A 33 -16.15 3.61 -24.72
CA LYS A 33 -15.61 2.47 -25.47
C LYS A 33 -14.93 2.88 -26.78
N THR A 34 -15.40 3.96 -27.39
CA THR A 34 -14.82 4.52 -28.62
C THR A 34 -13.55 5.34 -28.32
N LEU A 35 -13.57 6.12 -27.24
CA LEU A 35 -12.42 6.91 -26.77
C LEU A 35 -11.28 6.02 -26.30
N ALA A 36 -11.55 4.97 -25.51
CA ALA A 36 -10.57 4.01 -25.03
C ALA A 36 -9.85 3.28 -26.19
N LYS A 37 -10.59 2.93 -27.25
CA LYS A 37 -10.02 2.37 -28.49
C LYS A 37 -9.10 3.37 -29.19
N LYS A 38 -9.46 4.66 -29.23
CA LYS A 38 -8.62 5.71 -29.82
C LYS A 38 -7.36 5.98 -28.98
N LYS A 39 -7.49 6.01 -27.64
CA LYS A 39 -6.37 6.17 -26.71
C LYS A 39 -5.37 5.02 -26.81
N SER A 40 -5.85 3.78 -26.84
CA SER A 40 -4.99 2.60 -27.06
C SER A 40 -4.25 2.63 -28.40
N LYS A 41 -4.88 3.17 -29.47
CA LYS A 41 -4.19 3.38 -30.76
C LYS A 41 -3.10 4.45 -30.67
N LEU A 42 -3.36 5.53 -29.94
CA LEU A 42 -2.41 6.62 -29.74
C LEU A 42 -1.19 6.17 -28.93
N ASP A 43 -1.40 5.41 -27.84
CA ASP A 43 -0.31 4.89 -27.01
C ASP A 43 0.62 3.95 -27.81
N ARG A 44 0.07 3.13 -28.70
CA ARG A 44 0.86 2.28 -29.61
C ARG A 44 1.69 3.11 -30.60
N LEU A 45 1.16 4.22 -31.09
CA LEU A 45 1.88 5.14 -31.99
C LEU A 45 3.02 5.85 -31.26
N ILE A 46 2.79 6.30 -30.03
CA ILE A 46 3.81 6.95 -29.19
C ILE A 46 4.95 5.97 -28.90
N TYR A 47 4.64 4.71 -28.57
CA TYR A 47 5.66 3.67 -28.36
C TYR A 47 6.53 3.47 -29.60
N ARG A 48 5.89 3.37 -30.79
CA ARG A 48 6.58 3.17 -32.07
C ARG A 48 7.50 4.35 -32.44
N ILE A 49 7.11 5.58 -32.10
CA ILE A 49 7.95 6.76 -32.31
C ILE A 49 9.19 6.73 -31.41
N LYS A 50 9.07 6.28 -30.16
CA LYS A 50 10.22 6.15 -29.25
C LYS A 50 11.22 5.11 -29.72
N GLU A 51 10.75 3.96 -30.19
CA GLU A 51 11.59 2.89 -30.73
C GLU A 51 12.43 3.36 -31.93
N VAL A 52 11.81 4.06 -32.88
CA VAL A 52 12.51 4.63 -34.06
C VAL A 52 13.46 5.78 -33.66
N SER A 53 13.13 6.53 -32.61
CA SER A 53 14.00 7.61 -32.09
C SER A 53 15.23 7.09 -31.34
N GLU A 54 15.15 5.90 -30.73
CA GLU A 54 16.29 5.23 -30.09
C GLU A 54 17.22 4.58 -31.14
N GLU A 55 16.65 4.01 -32.20
CA GLU A 55 17.42 3.45 -33.33
C GLU A 55 18.23 4.51 -34.09
N THR A 56 17.74 5.76 -34.16
CA THR A 56 18.43 6.87 -34.84
C THR A 56 19.55 7.50 -34.02
N GLN A 57 19.58 7.33 -32.68
CA GLN A 57 20.69 7.81 -31.84
C GLN A 57 21.91 6.88 -31.85
N ILE A 58 21.73 5.58 -32.13
CA ILE A 58 22.82 4.59 -32.14
C ILE A 58 23.74 4.72 -33.36
N VAL A 59 23.28 5.39 -34.44
CA VAL A 59 23.97 5.46 -35.73
C VAL A 59 24.91 6.69 -35.87
N SER A 60 24.95 7.61 -34.89
CA SER A 60 25.72 8.88 -34.99
C SER A 60 26.78 9.07 -33.90
N GLY A 61 27.68 8.09 -33.73
CA GLY A 61 28.88 8.21 -32.89
C GLY A 61 30.17 8.11 -33.70
N ASP A 62 30.77 9.25 -34.07
CA ASP A 62 32.12 9.31 -34.66
C ASP A 62 33.23 9.01 -33.62
N PRO A 63 34.42 8.50 -34.03
CA PRO A 63 35.46 8.01 -33.12
C PRO A 63 36.47 9.10 -32.71
N GLN A 64 36.86 9.11 -31.43
CA GLN A 64 38.00 9.90 -30.94
C GLN A 64 39.35 9.18 -31.12
N PRO A 65 40.47 9.91 -31.30
CA PRO A 65 41.74 9.37 -31.78
C PRO A 65 42.66 8.84 -30.67
N GLU A 66 43.50 7.87 -31.05
CA GLU A 66 44.62 7.29 -30.31
C GLU A 66 45.64 8.35 -29.86
N LEU A 67 46.11 8.24 -28.61
CA LEU A 67 47.25 8.98 -28.10
C LEU A 67 48.39 8.04 -27.68
N LEU A 68 49.36 7.95 -28.60
CA LEU A 68 50.82 8.02 -28.44
C LEU A 68 51.43 7.58 -27.09
N THR A 69 52.24 6.51 -27.18
CA THR A 69 53.25 6.09 -26.23
C THR A 69 54.41 7.10 -26.11
N PRO A 70 54.91 7.42 -24.89
CA PRO A 70 56.22 8.03 -24.72
C PRO A 70 57.30 6.99 -24.35
N PRO A 71 58.58 7.28 -24.63
CA PRO A 71 59.65 6.29 -24.68
C PRO A 71 60.17 5.89 -23.29
N ALA A 72 60.76 4.71 -23.26
CA ALA A 72 61.40 4.08 -22.12
C ALA A 72 62.45 4.99 -21.44
N LYS A 73 62.13 5.44 -20.23
CA LYS A 73 63.14 5.91 -19.27
C LYS A 73 63.55 4.74 -18.39
N LYS A 74 64.81 4.31 -18.52
CA LYS A 74 65.46 3.37 -17.59
C LYS A 74 65.39 3.94 -16.17
N LYS A 75 64.51 3.38 -15.32
CA LYS A 75 64.48 3.63 -13.87
C LYS A 75 64.93 2.38 -13.13
N LYS A 76 66.01 2.47 -12.36
CA LYS A 76 66.19 1.58 -11.20
C LYS A 76 65.13 2.00 -10.18
N THR A 77 64.05 1.24 -10.01
CA THR A 77 63.19 1.25 -8.80
C THR A 77 62.11 0.17 -8.96
N THR A 78 62.46 -1.10 -8.95
CA THR A 78 61.45 -2.13 -8.62
C THR A 78 61.52 -2.36 -7.12
N PHE A 79 60.39 -2.19 -6.42
CA PHE A 79 60.26 -2.50 -4.98
C PHE A 79 60.64 -3.96 -4.63
N LEU A 80 60.78 -4.82 -5.64
CA LEU A 80 61.23 -6.19 -5.55
C LEU A 80 62.37 -6.46 -6.53
N SER A 81 63.31 -7.32 -6.17
CA SER A 81 64.30 -7.85 -7.10
C SER A 81 63.66 -8.78 -8.14
N GLU A 82 64.20 -8.82 -9.35
CA GLU A 82 63.68 -9.69 -10.43
C GLU A 82 63.63 -11.17 -10.04
N LYS A 83 64.64 -11.64 -9.29
CA LYS A 83 64.68 -13.01 -8.75
C LYS A 83 63.48 -13.28 -7.83
N ASN A 84 63.15 -12.34 -6.95
CA ASN A 84 62.03 -12.46 -6.02
C ASN A 84 60.68 -12.32 -6.74
N ALA A 85 60.58 -11.49 -7.77
CA ALA A 85 59.38 -11.37 -8.60
C ALA A 85 59.09 -12.68 -9.35
N LYS A 86 60.10 -13.26 -10.02
CA LYS A 86 59.99 -14.56 -10.70
C LYS A 86 59.60 -15.69 -9.76
N ALA A 87 60.21 -15.75 -8.57
CA ALA A 87 59.86 -16.75 -7.56
C ALA A 87 58.40 -16.65 -7.06
N ARG A 88 57.80 -15.45 -7.06
CA ARG A 88 56.39 -15.25 -6.66
C ARG A 88 55.39 -15.68 -7.72
N CYS A 89 55.73 -15.58 -9.00
CA CYS A 89 54.88 -16.12 -10.07
C CYS A 89 54.72 -17.65 -9.94
N GLY A 90 55.78 -18.35 -9.51
CA GLY A 90 55.75 -19.79 -9.23
C GLY A 90 55.06 -20.17 -7.91
N ASN A 91 54.79 -19.20 -7.02
CA ASN A 91 54.09 -19.44 -5.75
C ASN A 91 53.19 -18.24 -5.41
N PRO A 92 52.06 -18.07 -6.12
CA PRO A 92 51.22 -16.88 -6.03
C PRO A 92 50.51 -16.76 -4.67
N THR A 93 50.16 -15.54 -4.29
CA THR A 93 49.34 -15.31 -3.10
C THR A 93 47.91 -15.73 -3.40
N VAL A 94 47.41 -16.73 -2.67
CA VAL A 94 46.05 -17.26 -2.83
C VAL A 94 45.25 -17.08 -1.54
N LEU A 95 43.95 -16.79 -1.68
CA LEU A 95 43.02 -16.88 -0.56
C LEU A 95 42.91 -18.35 -0.16
N SER A 96 43.19 -18.67 1.10
CA SER A 96 43.07 -20.03 1.61
C SER A 96 41.66 -20.58 1.35
N SER A 97 41.60 -21.70 0.63
CA SER A 97 40.39 -22.50 0.40
C SER A 97 40.64 -23.91 0.92
N ASN A 98 39.58 -24.65 1.27
CA ASN A 98 39.67 -26.00 1.85
C ASN A 98 40.56 -26.97 1.03
N ASP A 99 40.69 -26.75 -0.29
CA ASP A 99 41.39 -27.67 -1.20
C ASP A 99 42.83 -27.30 -1.56
N LYS A 100 43.39 -26.16 -1.06
CA LYS A 100 44.78 -25.78 -1.33
C LYS A 100 45.46 -25.19 -0.09
N PRO A 101 46.54 -25.82 0.45
CA PRO A 101 47.31 -25.21 1.51
C PRO A 101 47.89 -23.88 1.02
N GLY A 102 47.61 -22.81 1.77
CA GLY A 102 48.13 -21.48 1.47
C GLY A 102 49.65 -21.40 1.67
N LEU A 103 50.23 -20.26 1.30
CA LEU A 103 51.61 -19.90 1.64
C LEU A 103 51.87 -20.03 3.15
N SER A 104 53.12 -20.31 3.53
CA SER A 104 53.52 -20.33 4.94
C SER A 104 53.23 -18.99 5.62
N ALA A 105 52.90 -19.01 6.90
CA ALA A 105 52.58 -17.81 7.68
C ALA A 105 53.72 -16.77 7.61
N GLN A 106 54.98 -17.24 7.62
CA GLN A 106 56.17 -16.40 7.52
C GLN A 106 56.31 -15.76 6.13
N ALA A 107 56.06 -16.51 5.05
CA ALA A 107 56.08 -15.96 3.69
C ALA A 107 54.97 -14.92 3.50
N MET A 108 53.78 -15.17 4.04
CA MET A 108 52.66 -14.24 4.02
C MET A 108 52.94 -12.96 4.81
N ALA A 109 53.56 -13.07 6.00
CA ALA A 109 53.95 -11.92 6.81
C ALA A 109 54.99 -11.05 6.10
N ARG A 110 56.01 -11.67 5.50
CA ARG A 110 57.03 -10.98 4.72
C ARG A 110 56.40 -10.23 3.54
N ARG A 111 55.55 -10.88 2.73
CA ARG A 111 54.89 -10.23 1.60
C ARG A 111 54.03 -9.04 2.03
N ARG A 112 53.28 -9.14 3.13
CA ARG A 112 52.48 -8.02 3.66
C ARG A 112 53.35 -6.83 4.09
N THR A 113 54.50 -7.10 4.72
CA THR A 113 55.43 -6.06 5.17
C THR A 113 55.99 -5.29 3.97
N GLU A 114 56.54 -6.01 2.99
CA GLU A 114 57.06 -5.39 1.77
C GLU A 114 55.99 -4.62 0.98
N THR A 115 54.75 -5.12 0.93
CA THR A 115 53.63 -4.38 0.31
C THR A 115 53.31 -3.11 1.07
N PHE A 116 53.32 -3.15 2.41
CA PHE A 116 53.06 -1.97 3.24
C PHE A 116 54.18 -0.93 3.13
N ASP A 117 55.43 -1.37 3.09
CA ASP A 117 56.59 -0.48 2.95
C ASP A 117 56.60 0.20 1.57
N ALA A 118 56.36 -0.56 0.50
CA ALA A 118 56.23 -0.01 -0.85
C ALA A 118 55.06 0.98 -0.96
N ALA A 119 53.91 0.67 -0.36
CA ALA A 119 52.78 1.59 -0.31
C ALA A 119 53.09 2.85 0.51
N SER A 120 53.92 2.73 1.55
CA SER A 120 54.34 3.88 2.37
C SER A 120 55.21 4.85 1.57
N GLU A 121 56.12 4.33 0.76
CA GLU A 121 56.92 5.14 -0.17
C GLU A 121 56.06 5.79 -1.27
N ILE A 122 55.12 5.04 -1.84
CA ILE A 122 54.21 5.53 -2.91
C ILE A 122 53.29 6.65 -2.41
N HIS A 123 52.71 6.49 -1.22
CA HIS A 123 51.71 7.41 -0.68
C HIS A 123 52.30 8.48 0.26
N GLY A 124 53.62 8.50 0.43
CA GLY A 124 54.33 9.54 1.19
C GLY A 124 54.09 9.48 2.71
N ALA A 125 53.99 8.29 3.29
CA ALA A 125 53.86 8.13 4.74
C ALA A 125 55.20 8.33 5.45
N THR A 126 55.15 8.84 6.69
CA THR A 126 56.32 8.98 7.57
C THR A 126 56.22 8.02 8.76
N PRO A 127 57.32 7.76 9.49
CA PRO A 127 57.28 6.94 10.71
C PRO A 127 56.28 7.46 11.76
N GLU A 128 56.08 8.78 11.82
CA GLU A 128 55.13 9.43 12.73
C GLU A 128 53.68 9.40 12.22
N ASN A 129 53.47 9.24 10.90
CA ASN A 129 52.14 9.24 10.28
C ASN A 129 51.98 8.16 9.19
N PRO A 130 51.54 6.93 9.55
CA PRO A 130 51.27 5.84 8.61
C PRO A 130 49.90 5.91 7.92
N LEU A 131 49.11 6.98 8.15
CA LEU A 131 47.76 7.11 7.58
C LEU A 131 47.75 7.13 6.04
N PRO A 132 48.66 7.84 5.33
CA PRO A 132 48.66 7.86 3.87
C PRO A 132 48.80 6.46 3.25
N THR A 133 49.65 5.59 3.82
CA THR A 133 49.77 4.18 3.41
C THR A 133 48.44 3.45 3.53
N SER A 134 47.77 3.61 4.67
CA SER A 134 46.54 2.88 4.97
C SER A 134 45.39 3.33 4.06
N VAL A 135 45.25 4.64 3.83
CA VAL A 135 44.25 5.20 2.92
C VAL A 135 44.53 4.79 1.48
N GLY A 136 45.78 4.90 1.02
CA GLY A 136 46.16 4.53 -0.34
C GLY A 136 45.98 3.04 -0.66
N LEU A 137 46.27 2.16 0.30
CA LEU A 137 45.99 0.73 0.17
C LEU A 137 44.48 0.44 0.08
N LEU A 138 43.66 1.12 0.87
CA LEU A 138 42.20 0.95 0.84
C LEU A 138 41.59 1.47 -0.46
N ASP A 139 42.00 2.65 -0.92
CA ASP A 139 41.57 3.24 -2.20
C ASP A 139 42.00 2.37 -3.39
N THR A 140 43.22 1.84 -3.37
CA THR A 140 43.69 0.89 -4.39
C THR A 140 42.85 -0.37 -4.41
N VAL A 141 42.50 -0.92 -3.23
CA VAL A 141 41.61 -2.08 -3.12
C VAL A 141 40.21 -1.75 -3.67
N GLU A 142 39.67 -0.57 -3.39
CA GLU A 142 38.38 -0.12 -3.91
C GLU A 142 38.37 -0.01 -5.44
N LYS A 143 39.43 0.53 -6.05
CA LYS A 143 39.49 0.80 -7.50
C LYS A 143 39.98 -0.37 -8.34
N LYS A 144 40.79 -1.28 -7.79
CA LYS A 144 41.47 -2.34 -8.56
C LYS A 144 40.96 -3.75 -8.27
N CYS A 145 40.31 -4.01 -7.15
CA CYS A 145 39.74 -5.33 -6.87
C CYS A 145 38.30 -5.44 -7.37
N SER A 146 37.96 -6.58 -7.99
CA SER A 146 36.56 -6.87 -8.34
C SER A 146 35.73 -7.13 -7.09
N GLN A 147 34.43 -6.85 -7.18
CA GLN A 147 33.48 -7.06 -6.09
C GLN A 147 33.48 -8.52 -5.60
N GLU A 148 33.59 -9.50 -6.50
CA GLU A 148 33.63 -10.93 -6.17
C GLU A 148 34.81 -11.29 -5.25
N VAL A 149 36.00 -10.75 -5.56
CA VAL A 149 37.21 -10.98 -4.75
C VAL A 149 37.08 -10.33 -3.37
N LEU A 150 36.53 -9.11 -3.31
CA LEU A 150 36.27 -8.41 -2.06
C LEU A 150 35.30 -9.18 -1.16
N VAL A 151 34.18 -9.65 -1.71
CA VAL A 151 33.19 -10.45 -0.95
C VAL A 151 33.81 -11.72 -0.39
N LYS A 152 34.58 -12.46 -1.20
CA LYS A 152 35.25 -13.70 -0.75
C LYS A 152 36.25 -13.44 0.38
N PHE A 153 37.04 -12.37 0.27
CA PHE A 153 38.02 -12.00 1.30
C PHE A 153 37.33 -11.48 2.59
N MET A 154 36.39 -10.56 2.46
CA MET A 154 35.71 -9.96 3.62
C MET A 154 34.86 -10.99 4.39
N SER A 155 34.27 -11.96 3.69
CA SER A 155 33.48 -13.04 4.32
C SER A 155 34.32 -13.98 5.18
N THR A 156 35.63 -14.07 4.94
CA THR A 156 36.56 -14.90 5.72
C THR A 156 37.29 -14.09 6.81
N SER A 157 37.48 -12.79 6.60
CA SER A 157 38.21 -11.93 7.55
C SER A 157 37.40 -11.57 8.81
N LYS A 158 37.91 -11.98 9.97
CA LYS A 158 37.33 -11.63 11.29
C LYS A 158 37.40 -10.11 11.57
N LYS A 159 38.46 -9.43 11.09
CA LYS A 159 38.63 -7.97 11.29
C LYS A 159 37.59 -7.18 10.50
N PHE A 160 37.36 -7.53 9.22
CA PHE A 160 36.35 -6.85 8.41
C PHE A 160 34.92 -7.11 8.93
N LYS A 161 34.60 -8.32 9.39
CA LYS A 161 33.31 -8.60 10.05
C LYS A 161 33.04 -7.66 11.24
N ASN A 162 34.07 -7.37 12.04
CA ASN A 162 33.94 -6.43 13.16
C ASN A 162 33.76 -4.99 12.68
N VAL A 163 34.47 -4.57 11.62
CA VAL A 163 34.30 -3.24 11.01
C VAL A 163 32.86 -3.05 10.54
N PHE A 164 32.29 -4.03 9.83
CA PHE A 164 30.88 -3.99 9.45
C PHE A 164 29.97 -3.89 10.67
N SER A 165 30.24 -4.62 11.75
CA SER A 165 29.45 -4.49 12.97
C SER A 165 29.50 -3.10 13.59
N VAL A 166 30.64 -2.41 13.53
CA VAL A 166 30.75 -1.02 13.99
C VAL A 166 29.97 -0.07 13.10
N ILE A 167 30.09 -0.19 11.77
CA ILE A 167 29.37 0.64 10.80
C ILE A 167 27.85 0.48 10.98
N PHE A 168 27.39 -0.76 11.17
CA PHE A 168 25.96 -1.08 11.31
C PHE A 168 25.44 -0.96 12.74
N LYS A 169 26.24 -0.50 13.72
CA LYS A 169 25.83 -0.51 15.13
C LYS A 169 24.63 0.39 15.41
N THR A 170 24.58 1.57 14.81
CA THR A 170 23.53 2.58 15.03
C THR A 170 22.38 2.51 14.02
N ALA A 171 22.61 1.87 12.87
CA ALA A 171 21.63 1.80 11.79
C ALA A 171 20.29 1.16 12.22
N PRO A 172 20.26 0.06 13.00
CA PRO A 172 18.99 -0.50 13.46
C PRO A 172 18.20 0.41 14.38
N ASP A 173 18.86 1.12 15.28
CA ASP A 173 18.18 2.01 16.24
C ASP A 173 17.66 3.27 15.54
N ASN A 174 18.44 3.83 14.60
CA ASN A 174 17.99 4.93 13.74
C ASN A 174 16.79 4.51 12.87
N PHE A 175 16.84 3.31 12.28
CA PHE A 175 15.72 2.78 11.51
C PHE A 175 14.49 2.55 12.39
N GLU A 176 14.65 2.03 13.61
CA GLU A 176 13.53 1.80 14.53
C GLU A 176 12.73 3.07 14.85
N GLN A 177 13.40 4.23 14.86
CA GLN A 177 12.81 5.55 15.12
C GLN A 177 12.29 6.26 13.86
N SER A 178 12.62 5.74 12.68
CA SER A 178 12.27 6.38 11.41
C SER A 178 10.79 6.26 11.04
N GLU A 179 10.30 7.20 10.22
CA GLU A 179 8.99 7.13 9.58
C GLU A 179 8.80 5.84 8.76
N ALA A 180 9.86 5.37 8.09
CA ALA A 180 9.82 4.13 7.33
C ALA A 180 9.42 2.93 8.21
N ASN A 181 9.91 2.87 9.45
CA ASN A 181 9.53 1.80 10.37
C ASN A 181 8.12 1.99 10.97
N LYS A 182 7.65 3.24 11.10
CA LYS A 182 6.23 3.52 11.42
C LYS A 182 5.32 2.96 10.34
N PHE A 183 5.56 3.30 9.07
CA PHE A 183 4.79 2.78 7.93
C PHE A 183 4.88 1.27 7.81
N ARG A 184 6.07 0.67 7.97
CA ARG A 184 6.24 -0.79 8.03
C ARG A 184 5.38 -1.42 9.12
N SER A 185 5.31 -0.80 10.29
CA SER A 185 4.55 -1.31 11.43
C SER A 185 3.04 -1.20 11.21
N ILE A 186 2.58 -0.11 10.61
CA ILE A 186 1.18 0.09 10.19
C ILE A 186 0.81 -0.93 9.11
N ALA A 187 1.64 -1.10 8.08
CA ALA A 187 1.41 -2.06 7.01
C ALA A 187 1.29 -3.50 7.57
N VAL A 188 2.17 -3.89 8.50
CA VAL A 188 2.05 -5.19 9.17
C VAL A 188 0.76 -5.29 9.98
N TYR A 189 0.35 -4.22 10.65
CA TYR A 189 -0.87 -4.19 11.45
C TYR A 189 -2.14 -4.38 10.63
N TYR A 190 -2.20 -3.82 9.42
CA TYR A 190 -3.31 -3.96 8.48
C TYR A 190 -3.14 -5.11 7.47
N SER A 191 -2.02 -5.85 7.54
CA SER A 191 -1.74 -6.92 6.59
C SER A 191 -2.76 -8.06 6.71
N LYS A 192 -3.47 -8.33 5.61
CA LYS A 192 -4.54 -9.33 5.52
C LYS A 192 -5.67 -9.06 6.54
N GLY A 193 -5.98 -7.78 6.77
CA GLY A 193 -6.97 -7.32 7.74
C GLY A 193 -6.33 -6.76 9.02
N VAL A 194 -7.16 -6.18 9.89
CA VAL A 194 -6.69 -5.55 11.14
C VAL A 194 -6.26 -6.60 12.15
N MET A 195 -4.98 -6.59 12.55
CA MET A 195 -4.49 -7.50 13.58
C MET A 195 -4.97 -7.10 14.98
N GLY A 196 -5.50 -8.06 15.73
CA GLY A 196 -5.74 -7.87 17.16
C GLY A 196 -4.42 -7.68 17.94
N LYS A 197 -4.49 -7.00 19.09
CA LYS A 197 -3.34 -6.73 20.00
C LYS A 197 -2.48 -7.96 20.29
N ARG A 198 -3.10 -9.11 20.56
CA ARG A 198 -2.39 -10.37 20.85
C ARG A 198 -1.63 -10.87 19.62
N LYS A 199 -2.29 -10.88 18.45
CA LYS A 199 -1.71 -11.31 17.17
C LYS A 199 -0.52 -10.44 16.79
N TYR A 200 -0.68 -9.11 16.84
CA TYR A 200 0.41 -8.18 16.54
C TYR A 200 1.62 -8.38 17.47
N ARG A 201 1.40 -8.52 18.78
CA ARG A 201 2.49 -8.79 19.75
C ARG A 201 3.20 -10.11 19.47
N SER A 202 2.47 -11.13 19.01
CA SER A 202 3.06 -12.40 18.58
C SER A 202 3.94 -12.20 17.35
N THR A 203 3.43 -11.54 16.30
CA THR A 203 4.19 -11.23 15.07
C THR A 203 5.45 -10.42 15.38
N TYR A 204 5.33 -9.37 16.20
CA TYR A 204 6.47 -8.59 16.68
C TYR A 204 7.55 -9.47 17.29
N ARG A 205 7.17 -10.41 18.18
CA ARG A 205 8.11 -11.32 18.84
C ARG A 205 8.75 -12.27 17.84
N SER A 206 7.98 -12.92 16.97
CA SER A 206 8.50 -13.87 15.99
C SER A 206 9.49 -13.24 15.01
N LEU A 207 9.29 -11.97 14.65
CA LEU A 207 10.19 -11.25 13.73
C LEU A 207 11.43 -10.65 14.41
N SER A 208 11.40 -10.49 15.73
CA SER A 208 12.41 -9.71 16.46
C SER A 208 13.19 -10.51 17.51
N MET A 209 12.64 -11.62 17.97
CA MET A 209 13.11 -12.37 19.13
C MET A 209 13.26 -13.85 18.81
N MET A 210 14.24 -14.49 19.43
CA MET A 210 14.46 -15.94 19.43
C MET A 210 14.56 -16.45 20.87
N ARG A 211 14.42 -17.76 21.06
CA ARG A 211 14.63 -18.39 22.39
C ARG A 211 16.09 -18.21 22.80
N ASN A 212 16.32 -17.81 24.04
CA ASN A 212 17.68 -17.64 24.54
C ASN A 212 18.30 -19.02 24.79
N PRO A 213 19.44 -19.37 24.16
CA PRO A 213 20.13 -20.62 24.43
C PRO A 213 20.76 -20.66 25.83
N ASN A 214 21.05 -19.51 26.44
CA ASN A 214 21.84 -19.41 27.67
C ASN A 214 20.99 -19.22 28.95
N GLY A 215 19.67 -19.44 28.89
CA GLY A 215 18.79 -19.58 30.06
C GLY A 215 18.48 -18.34 30.92
N LYS A 216 19.26 -17.26 30.84
CA LYS A 216 19.08 -16.06 31.71
C LYS A 216 17.82 -15.23 31.43
N SER A 217 17.30 -15.30 30.21
CA SER A 217 16.00 -14.72 29.82
C SER A 217 15.27 -15.73 28.94
N LYS A 218 13.93 -15.67 28.88
CA LYS A 218 13.17 -16.59 27.99
C LYS A 218 13.47 -16.33 26.49
N THR A 219 13.80 -15.10 26.13
CA THR A 219 14.03 -14.67 24.74
C THR A 219 15.13 -13.62 24.60
N THR A 220 15.81 -13.60 23.47
CA THR A 220 16.82 -12.60 23.06
C THR A 220 16.50 -12.06 21.67
N ARG A 221 16.97 -10.83 21.37
CA ARG A 221 16.80 -10.23 20.04
C ARG A 221 17.54 -11.03 18.97
N ILE A 222 16.94 -11.18 17.80
CA ILE A 222 17.60 -11.79 16.64
C ILE A 222 18.75 -10.89 16.20
N LYS A 223 19.93 -11.48 15.98
CA LYS A 223 21.13 -10.77 15.56
C LYS A 223 21.69 -11.37 14.27
N VAL A 224 22.16 -10.52 13.36
CA VAL A 224 22.91 -10.87 12.15
C VAL A 224 24.25 -10.14 12.22
N LEU A 225 25.35 -10.87 12.08
CA LEU A 225 26.72 -10.32 12.23
C LEU A 225 26.90 -9.52 13.53
N SER A 226 26.39 -10.04 14.65
CA SER A 226 26.39 -9.40 15.98
C SER A 226 25.53 -8.14 16.12
N ASN A 227 24.90 -7.65 15.05
CA ASN A 227 24.00 -6.50 15.10
C ASN A 227 22.55 -6.95 15.20
N PRO A 228 21.73 -6.25 15.98
CA PRO A 228 20.35 -6.63 16.16
C PRO A 228 19.47 -6.23 14.96
N LEU A 229 18.49 -7.08 14.61
CA LEU A 229 17.54 -6.76 13.52
C LEU A 229 16.56 -5.66 13.93
N PRO A 230 16.26 -4.66 13.07
CA PRO A 230 15.31 -3.60 13.39
C PRO A 230 13.90 -4.12 13.66
N ARG A 231 13.35 -3.75 14.82
CA ARG A 231 12.04 -4.22 15.30
C ARG A 231 10.93 -3.33 14.77
N LEU A 232 9.72 -3.90 14.67
CA LEU A 232 8.51 -3.10 14.48
C LEU A 232 8.28 -2.18 15.68
N LEU A 233 7.34 -1.24 15.58
CA LEU A 233 6.92 -0.46 16.73
C LEU A 233 6.22 -1.40 17.75
N PRO A 234 6.52 -1.28 19.05
CA PRO A 234 5.71 -1.94 20.06
C PRO A 234 4.25 -1.50 19.94
N TYR A 235 3.30 -2.43 20.17
CA TYR A 235 1.87 -2.17 19.99
C TYR A 235 1.37 -0.87 20.65
N ASN A 236 1.86 -0.54 21.85
CA ASN A 236 1.42 0.67 22.56
C ASN A 236 1.87 1.94 21.82
N LYS A 237 3.07 1.95 21.24
CA LYS A 237 3.57 3.07 20.42
C LYS A 237 2.85 3.11 19.08
N LEU A 238 2.63 1.96 18.45
CA LEU A 238 1.83 1.87 17.24
C LEU A 238 0.41 2.42 17.47
N ALA A 239 -0.23 2.07 18.59
CA ALA A 239 -1.56 2.57 18.92
C ALA A 239 -1.58 4.09 19.09
N SER A 240 -0.55 4.70 19.69
CA SER A 240 -0.40 6.17 19.73
C SER A 240 -0.37 6.74 18.32
N VAL A 241 0.51 6.21 17.46
CA VAL A 241 0.63 6.66 16.07
C VAL A 241 -0.69 6.50 15.32
N LEU A 242 -1.40 5.38 15.51
CA LEU A 242 -2.70 5.17 14.87
C LEU A 242 -3.78 6.13 15.37
N ASN A 243 -3.75 6.51 16.66
CA ASN A 243 -4.68 7.48 17.23
C ASN A 243 -4.38 8.92 16.81
N GLU A 244 -3.12 9.21 16.48
CA GLU A 244 -2.69 10.50 15.91
C GLU A 244 -3.12 10.67 14.44
N ILE A 245 -3.45 9.57 13.74
CA ILE A 245 -3.98 9.65 12.38
C ILE A 245 -5.36 10.30 12.43
N GLU A 246 -5.43 11.52 11.91
CA GLU A 246 -6.69 12.20 11.76
C GLU A 246 -7.56 11.47 10.72
N ILE A 247 -8.58 10.77 11.20
CA ILE A 247 -9.55 10.05 10.37
C ILE A 247 -10.81 10.88 10.11
N GLY A 248 -10.86 12.13 10.55
CA GLY A 248 -12.05 12.98 10.53
C GLY A 248 -12.95 12.78 11.74
N LYS A 249 -14.06 13.51 11.76
CA LYS A 249 -14.98 13.52 12.90
C LYS A 249 -15.85 12.27 12.91
N LEU A 250 -15.91 11.62 14.07
CA LEU A 250 -16.83 10.53 14.35
C LEU A 250 -17.96 11.02 15.24
N TYR A 251 -19.17 10.61 14.90
CA TYR A 251 -20.38 10.93 15.64
C TYR A 251 -20.91 9.67 16.32
N SER A 252 -21.29 9.81 17.59
CA SER A 252 -21.86 8.72 18.38
C SER A 252 -23.30 8.45 17.94
N VAL A 253 -23.60 7.24 17.50
CA VAL A 253 -24.98 6.83 17.14
C VAL A 253 -25.89 6.97 18.38
N ARG A 254 -25.38 6.56 19.54
CA ARG A 254 -26.11 6.60 20.81
C ARG A 254 -26.56 8.01 21.19
N ASP A 255 -25.68 8.98 20.98
CA ASP A 255 -25.88 10.34 21.47
C ASP A 255 -26.59 11.25 20.46
N THR A 256 -26.49 10.96 19.15
CA THR A 256 -27.05 11.83 18.11
C THR A 256 -28.22 11.23 17.34
N LEU A 257 -28.32 9.90 17.24
CA LEU A 257 -29.41 9.22 16.54
C LEU A 257 -30.38 8.53 17.51
N CYS A 258 -29.97 8.30 18.76
CA CYS A 258 -30.79 7.67 19.80
C CYS A 258 -31.06 8.62 20.99
N ASP A 259 -30.94 9.92 20.79
CA ASP A 259 -31.11 10.93 21.85
C ASP A 259 -32.50 10.90 22.49
N ASP A 260 -33.54 10.81 21.67
CA ASP A 260 -34.97 10.73 22.02
C ASP A 260 -35.48 9.32 22.37
N LEU A 261 -34.64 8.28 22.25
CA LEU A 261 -35.05 6.89 22.50
C LEU A 261 -34.93 6.53 23.98
N GLU A 262 -35.70 5.53 24.42
CA GLU A 262 -35.57 4.96 25.76
C GLU A 262 -34.20 4.29 25.93
N CYS A 263 -33.68 4.26 27.17
CA CYS A 263 -32.32 3.78 27.44
C CYS A 263 -32.04 2.36 26.93
N GLY A 264 -33.06 1.49 26.94
CA GLY A 264 -32.99 0.12 26.43
C GLY A 264 -32.97 -0.01 24.90
N GLU A 265 -33.40 1.02 24.18
CA GLU A 265 -33.40 1.07 22.70
C GLU A 265 -32.18 1.80 22.14
N LYS A 266 -31.39 2.47 22.98
CA LYS A 266 -30.16 3.14 22.55
C LYS A 266 -29.09 2.13 22.18
N VAL A 267 -28.48 2.33 21.01
CA VAL A 267 -27.50 1.40 20.45
C VAL A 267 -26.12 2.05 20.37
N ASP A 268 -25.09 1.25 20.61
CA ASP A 268 -23.70 1.68 20.54
C ASP A 268 -23.20 1.57 19.09
N GLY A 269 -22.59 2.65 18.61
CA GLY A 269 -22.09 2.74 17.24
C GLY A 269 -21.47 4.09 16.95
N CYS A 270 -20.83 4.19 15.79
CA CYS A 270 -20.27 5.43 15.28
C CYS A 270 -20.59 5.60 13.80
N TYR A 271 -20.67 6.86 13.38
CA TYR A 271 -20.83 7.20 11.97
C TYR A 271 -20.05 8.46 11.58
N ARG A 272 -19.97 8.69 10.27
CA ARG A 272 -19.35 9.82 9.61
C ARG A 272 -20.41 10.50 8.75
N LYS A 273 -20.42 11.82 8.74
CA LYS A 273 -21.23 12.57 7.78
C LYS A 273 -20.59 12.51 6.40
N LEU A 274 -21.36 12.21 5.36
CA LEU A 274 -20.90 12.13 3.98
C LEU A 274 -20.37 13.48 3.50
N ILE A 275 -21.04 14.57 3.87
CA ILE A 275 -20.66 15.92 3.46
C ILE A 275 -19.24 16.30 3.93
N GLU A 276 -18.81 15.78 5.09
CA GLU A 276 -17.46 15.96 5.63
C GLU A 276 -16.48 14.90 5.09
N PHE A 277 -16.95 13.67 4.92
CA PHE A 277 -16.09 12.51 4.63
C PHE A 277 -15.69 12.40 3.15
N LEU A 278 -16.61 12.63 2.21
CA LEU A 278 -16.34 12.46 0.78
C LEU A 278 -15.25 13.41 0.25
N PRO A 279 -15.22 14.71 0.61
CA PRO A 279 -14.14 15.60 0.20
C PRO A 279 -12.77 15.14 0.72
N ARG A 280 -12.71 14.65 1.96
CA ARG A 280 -11.48 14.11 2.54
C ARG A 280 -11.02 12.84 1.82
N LEU A 281 -11.96 11.97 1.48
CA LEU A 281 -11.68 10.75 0.72
C LEU A 281 -11.20 11.06 -0.70
N ALA A 282 -11.80 12.05 -1.36
CA ALA A 282 -11.37 12.53 -2.67
C ALA A 282 -9.94 13.10 -2.60
N LEU A 283 -9.64 13.94 -1.61
CA LEU A 283 -8.30 14.47 -1.39
C LEU A 283 -7.26 13.35 -1.23
N PHE A 284 -7.59 12.31 -0.46
CA PHE A 284 -6.71 11.15 -0.29
C PHE A 284 -6.37 10.51 -1.63
N TYR A 285 -7.37 10.20 -2.45
CA TYR A 285 -7.12 9.52 -3.73
C TYR A 285 -6.42 10.40 -4.76
N LEU A 286 -6.75 11.68 -4.82
CA LEU A 286 -6.07 12.64 -5.68
C LEU A 286 -4.60 12.84 -5.30
N SER A 287 -4.25 12.59 -4.02
CA SER A 287 -2.87 12.70 -3.53
C SER A 287 -2.10 11.37 -3.63
N ALA A 288 -2.79 10.24 -3.47
CA ALA A 288 -2.18 8.92 -3.38
C ALA A 288 -2.04 8.20 -4.73
N LEU A 289 -2.89 8.54 -5.71
CA LEU A 289 -2.92 7.88 -7.02
C LEU A 289 -2.51 8.84 -8.13
N PRO A 290 -1.80 8.35 -9.17
CA PRO A 290 -1.58 9.14 -10.38
C PRO A 290 -2.90 9.36 -11.12
N ALA A 291 -3.01 10.46 -11.85
CA ALA A 291 -4.22 10.81 -12.59
C ALA A 291 -4.63 9.76 -13.65
N SER A 292 -3.70 8.91 -14.10
CA SER A 292 -3.96 7.79 -15.01
C SER A 292 -4.82 6.69 -14.40
N ASP A 293 -4.83 6.57 -13.07
CA ASP A 293 -5.46 5.47 -12.34
C ASP A 293 -6.87 5.82 -11.87
N ILE A 294 -7.34 7.04 -12.18
CA ILE A 294 -8.69 7.52 -11.88
C ILE A 294 -9.48 7.59 -13.19
N ASP A 295 -10.49 6.72 -13.33
CA ASP A 295 -11.41 6.77 -14.47
C ASP A 295 -12.55 7.74 -14.18
N TRP A 296 -12.60 8.83 -14.93
CA TRP A 296 -13.63 9.86 -14.79
C TRP A 296 -14.95 9.52 -15.50
N PHE A 297 -15.06 8.40 -16.21
CA PHE A 297 -16.26 7.99 -16.95
C PHE A 297 -16.82 9.08 -17.89
N ASN A 298 -15.94 9.86 -18.52
CA ASN A 298 -16.26 11.03 -19.35
C ASN A 298 -16.87 12.24 -18.60
N GLU A 299 -16.86 12.24 -17.27
CA GLU A 299 -17.22 13.39 -16.42
C GLU A 299 -15.97 13.80 -15.60
N PRO A 300 -15.02 14.56 -16.20
CA PRO A 300 -13.79 14.98 -15.51
C PRO A 300 -14.08 15.59 -14.14
N TYR A 301 -13.24 15.26 -13.16
CA TYR A 301 -13.34 15.77 -11.79
C TYR A 301 -14.66 15.42 -11.06
N THR A 302 -15.37 14.39 -11.54
CA THR A 302 -16.59 13.88 -10.91
C THR A 302 -16.38 12.48 -10.35
N PHE A 303 -16.42 12.35 -9.02
CA PHE A 303 -16.40 11.04 -8.37
C PHE A 303 -17.79 10.39 -8.42
N GLN A 304 -17.86 9.23 -9.05
CA GLN A 304 -19.02 8.35 -9.04
C GLN A 304 -18.99 7.54 -7.73
N VAL A 305 -20.00 7.75 -6.89
CA VAL A 305 -20.07 7.20 -5.53
C VAL A 305 -21.03 6.01 -5.50
N ALA A 306 -20.58 4.91 -4.92
CA ALA A 306 -21.44 3.80 -4.53
C ALA A 306 -21.56 3.78 -3.00
N ILE A 307 -22.78 3.70 -2.49
CA ILE A 307 -23.09 3.70 -1.06
C ILE A 307 -24.07 2.57 -0.75
N GLY A 308 -23.85 1.85 0.34
CA GLY A 308 -24.67 0.69 0.66
C GLY A 308 -24.60 0.28 2.12
N GLY A 309 -25.71 -0.23 2.63
CA GLY A 309 -25.83 -0.88 3.92
C GLY A 309 -25.78 -2.41 3.80
N ASP A 310 -25.11 -3.04 4.75
CA ASP A 310 -25.10 -4.50 4.88
C ASP A 310 -25.11 -4.92 6.36
N GLU A 311 -25.55 -6.15 6.61
CA GLU A 311 -25.37 -6.78 7.90
C GLU A 311 -23.89 -7.11 8.09
N ALA A 312 -23.31 -6.63 9.19
CA ALA A 312 -21.91 -6.81 9.49
C ALA A 312 -21.74 -8.02 10.42
N PRO A 313 -20.81 -8.96 10.15
CA PRO A 313 -20.61 -10.17 10.96
C PRO A 313 -19.95 -9.89 12.33
N PHE A 314 -19.92 -8.64 12.78
CA PHE A 314 -19.16 -8.19 13.95
C PHE A 314 -20.04 -7.92 15.19
N GLY A 315 -21.32 -8.31 15.16
CA GLY A 315 -22.26 -8.13 16.26
C GLY A 315 -22.21 -9.25 17.28
N LYS A 316 -22.47 -8.92 18.55
CA LYS A 316 -22.54 -9.90 19.65
C LYS A 316 -23.72 -10.89 19.50
N PHE A 317 -24.67 -10.58 18.61
CA PHE A 317 -25.94 -11.29 18.42
C PHE A 317 -26.46 -11.27 16.97
N ASP A 318 -25.59 -11.22 15.95
CA ASP A 318 -26.00 -11.16 14.53
C ASP A 318 -26.88 -9.94 14.15
N GLN A 319 -26.78 -8.86 14.93
CA GLN A 319 -27.52 -7.62 14.71
C GLN A 319 -26.57 -6.44 14.61
N SER A 320 -25.54 -6.52 13.78
CA SER A 320 -24.72 -5.35 13.48
C SER A 320 -25.03 -4.85 12.08
N CYS A 321 -25.24 -3.55 11.95
CA CYS A 321 -25.47 -2.90 10.66
C CYS A 321 -24.27 -2.01 10.35
N ALA A 322 -23.78 -2.10 9.12
CA ALA A 322 -22.73 -1.25 8.60
C ALA A 322 -23.17 -0.58 7.31
N TRP A 323 -22.74 0.66 7.10
CA TRP A 323 -22.81 1.30 5.80
C TRP A 323 -21.41 1.63 5.30
N LEU A 324 -21.22 1.41 4.01
CA LEU A 324 -19.97 1.54 3.30
C LEU A 324 -20.12 2.50 2.13
N VAL A 325 -19.03 3.19 1.79
CA VAL A 325 -18.94 4.04 0.60
C VAL A 325 -17.66 3.74 -0.20
N SER A 326 -17.76 3.83 -1.51
CA SER A 326 -16.63 3.64 -2.43
C SER A 326 -16.74 4.56 -3.63
N PHE A 327 -15.60 4.93 -4.21
CA PHE A 327 -15.55 5.59 -5.51
C PHE A 327 -15.38 4.57 -6.63
N LEU A 328 -16.31 4.57 -7.57
CA LEU A 328 -16.26 3.70 -8.74
C LEU A 328 -15.15 4.09 -9.71
N ASN A 329 -14.63 5.32 -9.62
CA ASN A 329 -13.51 5.82 -10.43
C ASN A 329 -12.21 5.06 -10.19
N ILE A 330 -12.15 4.26 -9.13
CA ILE A 330 -10.95 3.60 -8.64
C ILE A 330 -11.12 2.10 -8.85
N GLY A 331 -10.34 1.53 -9.77
CA GLY A 331 -10.48 0.13 -10.18
C GLY A 331 -10.29 -0.91 -9.06
N HIS A 332 -9.65 -0.52 -7.94
CA HIS A 332 -9.62 -1.29 -6.72
C HIS A 332 -10.73 -0.85 -5.77
N PHE A 333 -11.81 -1.63 -5.70
CA PHE A 333 -12.94 -1.43 -4.80
C PHE A 333 -12.50 -1.40 -3.33
N SER A 334 -12.18 -0.21 -2.85
CA SER A 334 -11.91 0.05 -1.44
C SER A 334 -13.20 0.57 -0.82
N HIS A 335 -13.83 -0.25 0.02
CA HIS A 335 -15.04 0.10 0.74
C HIS A 335 -14.68 0.77 2.07
N HIS A 336 -15.23 1.96 2.32
CA HIS A 336 -14.96 2.75 3.52
C HIS A 336 -16.15 2.77 4.43
N LEU A 337 -15.95 2.39 5.70
CA LEU A 337 -17.00 2.38 6.71
C LEU A 337 -17.42 3.81 7.07
N ILE A 338 -18.69 4.13 6.83
CA ILE A 338 -19.30 5.43 7.17
C ILE A 338 -20.30 5.32 8.32
N PHE A 339 -20.84 4.13 8.59
CA PHE A 339 -21.67 3.86 9.76
C PHE A 339 -21.41 2.43 10.22
N GLY A 340 -21.35 2.23 11.53
CA GLY A 340 -21.30 0.91 12.14
C GLY A 340 -21.95 0.96 13.51
N SER A 341 -22.96 0.13 13.73
CA SER A 341 -23.69 0.09 14.99
C SER A 341 -24.13 -1.33 15.31
N ASN A 342 -24.17 -1.67 16.60
CA ASN A 342 -24.66 -2.96 17.10
C ASN A 342 -26.19 -2.94 17.18
N CYS A 343 -26.83 -2.79 16.02
CA CYS A 343 -28.28 -2.81 15.84
C CYS A 343 -28.69 -3.49 14.52
N SER A 344 -29.93 -3.99 14.46
CA SER A 344 -30.52 -4.44 13.18
C SER A 344 -30.71 -3.28 12.20
N GLU A 345 -30.79 -3.61 10.91
CA GLU A 345 -31.12 -2.66 9.84
C GLU A 345 -32.50 -1.97 10.02
N THR A 346 -33.42 -2.62 10.75
CA THR A 346 -34.76 -2.11 11.06
C THR A 346 -34.83 -1.23 12.30
N SER A 347 -33.69 -1.00 12.97
CA SER A 347 -33.67 -0.19 14.18
C SER A 347 -34.00 1.28 13.91
N PRO A 348 -34.61 2.00 14.87
CA PRO A 348 -34.86 3.44 14.74
C PRO A 348 -33.61 4.27 14.45
N ALA A 349 -32.45 3.84 14.98
CA ALA A 349 -31.16 4.47 14.73
C ALA A 349 -30.77 4.42 13.23
N VAL A 350 -30.94 3.26 12.59
CA VAL A 350 -30.65 3.09 11.17
C VAL A 350 -31.65 3.89 10.32
N ALA A 351 -32.93 3.91 10.68
CA ALA A 351 -33.93 4.74 9.99
C ALA A 351 -33.56 6.23 10.00
N LYS A 352 -33.12 6.75 11.14
CA LYS A 352 -32.67 8.15 11.27
C LYS A 352 -31.38 8.41 10.51
N TYR A 353 -30.43 7.47 10.55
CA TYR A 353 -29.21 7.56 9.75
C TYR A 353 -29.52 7.62 8.25
N ILE A 354 -30.42 6.76 7.75
CA ILE A 354 -30.88 6.76 6.35
C ILE A 354 -31.49 8.12 5.99
N SER A 355 -32.39 8.65 6.82
CA SER A 355 -32.99 9.96 6.58
C SER A 355 -31.95 11.09 6.52
N MET A 356 -30.91 11.04 7.35
CA MET A 356 -29.80 11.98 7.32
C MET A 356 -28.99 11.86 6.03
N ILE A 357 -28.55 10.65 5.66
CA ILE A 357 -27.72 10.47 4.46
C ILE A 357 -28.48 10.78 3.17
N THR A 358 -29.80 10.55 3.11
CA THR A 358 -30.61 10.94 1.94
C THR A 358 -30.55 12.45 1.71
N LYS A 359 -30.67 13.24 2.78
CA LYS A 359 -30.53 14.71 2.69
C LYS A 359 -29.12 15.12 2.30
N GLU A 360 -28.10 14.51 2.91
CA GLU A 360 -26.71 14.79 2.55
C GLU A 360 -26.41 14.43 1.09
N ILE A 361 -26.93 13.32 0.57
CA ILE A 361 -26.79 12.94 -0.84
C ILE A 361 -27.33 14.04 -1.76
N GLU A 362 -28.54 14.54 -1.49
CA GLU A 362 -29.15 15.62 -2.28
C GLU A 362 -28.33 16.92 -2.24
N GLU A 363 -27.79 17.28 -1.07
CA GLU A 363 -26.94 18.45 -0.91
C GLU A 363 -25.61 18.28 -1.64
N ILE A 364 -24.98 17.12 -1.51
CA ILE A 364 -23.70 16.78 -2.14
C ILE A 364 -23.80 16.78 -3.67
N GLU A 365 -24.86 16.20 -4.25
CA GLU A 365 -25.03 16.16 -5.71
C GLU A 365 -25.24 17.55 -6.32
N LYS A 366 -25.75 18.52 -5.54
CA LYS A 366 -25.94 19.92 -5.96
C LYS A 366 -24.70 20.78 -5.73
N ALA A 367 -23.81 20.35 -4.84
CA ALA A 367 -22.65 21.13 -4.44
C ALA A 367 -21.44 20.95 -5.38
N SER A 368 -20.43 21.80 -5.20
CA SER A 368 -19.12 21.67 -5.81
C SER A 368 -18.06 21.98 -4.76
N PHE A 369 -17.03 21.15 -4.69
CA PHE A 369 -16.04 21.19 -3.62
C PHE A 369 -14.69 21.60 -4.20
N ASN A 370 -14.05 22.61 -3.62
CA ASN A 370 -12.69 22.95 -4.00
C ASN A 370 -11.71 22.04 -3.23
N ILE A 371 -11.07 21.12 -3.95
CA ILE A 371 -10.15 20.13 -3.40
C ILE A 371 -8.86 20.17 -4.23
N ASN A 372 -7.74 20.52 -3.60
CA ASN A 372 -6.44 20.61 -4.26
C ASN A 372 -6.46 21.53 -5.50
N ASN A 373 -7.08 22.70 -5.38
CA ASN A 373 -7.30 23.69 -6.47
C ASN A 373 -8.12 23.16 -7.66
N MET A 374 -8.84 22.04 -7.49
CA MET A 374 -9.76 21.50 -8.48
C MET A 374 -11.19 21.58 -7.97
N VAL A 375 -12.12 21.87 -8.87
CA VAL A 375 -13.55 21.84 -8.56
C VAL A 375 -14.04 20.40 -8.75
N ILE A 376 -14.20 19.70 -7.63
CA ILE A 376 -14.65 18.32 -7.58
C ILE A 376 -16.16 18.26 -7.38
N LYS A 377 -16.80 17.33 -8.08
CA LYS A 377 -18.21 16.98 -7.92
C LYS A 377 -18.35 15.53 -7.49
N PHE A 378 -19.48 15.22 -6.84
CA PHE A 378 -19.83 13.87 -6.44
C PHE A 378 -21.19 13.51 -7.03
N LYS A 379 -21.29 12.30 -7.56
CA LYS A 379 -22.53 11.78 -8.15
C LYS A 379 -22.76 10.39 -7.61
N PHE A 380 -23.88 10.18 -6.93
CA PHE A 380 -24.20 8.86 -6.38
C PHE A 380 -24.74 8.00 -7.52
N ALA A 381 -23.96 7.02 -7.93
CA ALA A 381 -24.21 6.23 -9.13
C ALA A 381 -24.79 4.85 -8.81
N GLU A 382 -24.57 4.35 -7.59
CA GLU A 382 -24.87 2.97 -7.22
C GLU A 382 -25.32 2.88 -5.75
N LEU A 383 -26.29 2.01 -5.50
CA LEU A 383 -26.85 1.73 -4.17
C LEU A 383 -26.74 0.22 -3.85
N PRO A 384 -25.52 -0.36 -3.78
CA PRO A 384 -25.32 -1.79 -3.58
C PRO A 384 -25.81 -2.22 -2.18
N ASN A 385 -26.86 -3.03 -2.13
CA ASN A 385 -27.43 -3.53 -0.88
C ASN A 385 -27.92 -4.97 -1.10
N HIS A 386 -27.90 -5.78 -0.04
CA HIS A 386 -28.57 -7.08 -0.07
C HIS A 386 -30.09 -6.90 -0.16
N MET A 387 -30.82 -7.92 -0.65
CA MET A 387 -32.27 -7.85 -0.88
C MET A 387 -33.06 -7.46 0.38
N LYS A 388 -32.59 -7.89 1.56
CA LYS A 388 -33.20 -7.56 2.85
C LYS A 388 -33.18 -6.05 3.14
N MET A 389 -32.02 -5.42 2.94
CA MET A 389 -31.85 -3.97 3.09
C MET A 389 -32.62 -3.21 2.01
N LEU A 390 -32.65 -3.69 0.77
CA LEU A 390 -33.44 -3.06 -0.30
C LEU A 390 -34.95 -3.08 0.00
N ALA A 391 -35.48 -4.23 0.44
CA ALA A 391 -36.87 -4.36 0.84
C ALA A 391 -37.19 -3.38 1.98
N TYR A 392 -36.32 -3.29 2.99
CA TYR A 392 -36.47 -2.31 4.07
C TYR A 392 -36.48 -0.86 3.57
N LEU A 393 -35.55 -0.48 2.68
CA LEU A 393 -35.47 0.86 2.09
C LEU A 393 -36.72 1.20 1.25
N ALA A 394 -37.29 0.22 0.55
CA ALA A 394 -38.55 0.38 -0.19
C ALA A 394 -39.80 0.39 0.71
N GLY A 395 -39.66 0.07 2.01
CA GLY A 395 -40.77 -0.07 2.95
C GLY A 395 -41.58 -1.35 2.71
N GLU A 396 -40.95 -2.37 2.14
CA GLU A 396 -41.50 -3.69 1.86
C GLU A 396 -41.21 -4.66 3.02
N LEU A 397 -42.00 -5.74 3.09
CA LEU A 397 -41.65 -6.89 3.92
C LEU A 397 -40.49 -7.65 3.25
N PRO A 398 -39.62 -8.34 4.02
CA PRO A 398 -38.59 -9.19 3.44
C PRO A 398 -39.21 -10.16 2.42
N ASN A 399 -38.50 -10.39 1.31
CA ASN A 399 -38.92 -11.03 0.05
C ASN A 399 -39.42 -12.49 0.13
N SER A 400 -39.96 -12.93 1.27
CA SER A 400 -40.30 -14.33 1.59
C SER A 400 -41.79 -14.67 1.59
N ALA A 401 -42.71 -13.76 1.19
CA ALA A 401 -44.15 -13.98 1.39
C ALA A 401 -44.99 -14.06 0.10
N LYS A 402 -44.93 -13.07 -0.79
CA LYS A 402 -45.77 -13.01 -2.01
C LYS A 402 -45.05 -12.41 -3.22
N TYR A 403 -44.36 -11.30 -3.01
CA TYR A 403 -43.47 -10.66 -3.98
C TYR A 403 -42.03 -10.88 -3.53
N PHE A 404 -41.18 -11.40 -4.40
CA PHE A 404 -39.80 -11.76 -4.07
C PHE A 404 -38.77 -10.75 -4.62
N SER A 405 -39.24 -9.70 -5.29
CA SER A 405 -38.42 -8.66 -5.90
C SER A 405 -38.89 -7.27 -5.48
N THR A 406 -37.97 -6.45 -5.00
CA THR A 406 -38.17 -5.02 -4.70
C THR A 406 -38.08 -4.14 -5.96
N PHE A 407 -37.76 -4.74 -7.10
CA PHE A 407 -37.61 -4.05 -8.38
C PHE A 407 -38.80 -4.24 -9.31
N GLY A 408 -39.82 -4.95 -8.85
CA GLY A 408 -41.05 -5.09 -9.60
C GLY A 408 -42.07 -5.99 -8.93
N ASN A 409 -43.34 -5.79 -9.29
CA ASN A 409 -44.48 -6.47 -8.70
C ASN A 409 -44.65 -7.95 -9.14
N VAL A 410 -43.57 -8.71 -9.26
CA VAL A 410 -43.58 -10.14 -9.60
C VAL A 410 -43.94 -10.96 -8.37
N CYS A 411 -44.92 -11.86 -8.49
CA CYS A 411 -45.37 -12.69 -7.37
C CYS A 411 -45.20 -14.19 -7.62
N ASN A 412 -45.26 -14.99 -6.55
CA ASN A 412 -45.15 -16.45 -6.65
C ASN A 412 -46.23 -17.08 -7.54
N ASP A 413 -47.40 -16.43 -7.65
CA ASP A 413 -48.52 -16.95 -8.44
C ASP A 413 -48.22 -16.89 -9.95
N ASP A 414 -47.32 -16.01 -10.38
CA ASP A 414 -47.07 -15.78 -11.80
C ASP A 414 -45.62 -15.77 -12.26
N VAL A 415 -44.65 -15.95 -11.36
CA VAL A 415 -43.22 -16.01 -11.68
C VAL A 415 -42.84 -17.11 -12.67
N HIS A 416 -43.60 -18.21 -12.70
CA HIS A 416 -43.33 -19.34 -13.60
C HIS A 416 -43.82 -19.11 -15.03
N ASP A 417 -44.58 -18.05 -15.28
CA ASP A 417 -45.08 -17.71 -16.60
C ASP A 417 -44.03 -16.94 -17.42
N VAL A 418 -43.26 -17.69 -18.20
CA VAL A 418 -42.20 -17.16 -19.07
C VAL A 418 -42.71 -16.30 -20.24
N SER A 419 -44.02 -16.23 -20.47
CA SER A 419 -44.61 -15.39 -21.51
C SER A 419 -44.82 -13.94 -21.07
N LYS A 420 -44.75 -13.68 -19.75
CA LYS A 420 -44.94 -12.37 -19.15
C LYS A 420 -43.73 -11.47 -19.34
N THR A 421 -43.98 -10.17 -19.48
CA THR A 421 -42.95 -9.17 -19.71
C THR A 421 -42.91 -8.14 -18.60
N PHE A 422 -41.70 -7.68 -18.28
CA PHE A 422 -41.43 -6.64 -17.28
C PHE A 422 -41.17 -5.29 -17.95
N GLY A 423 -41.85 -4.24 -17.50
CA GLY A 423 -41.60 -2.88 -17.97
C GLY A 423 -42.66 -1.86 -17.57
N PRO A 424 -42.42 -0.57 -17.86
CA PRO A 424 -43.33 0.51 -17.47
C PRO A 424 -44.61 0.53 -18.33
N ALA A 425 -44.57 0.01 -19.56
CA ALA A 425 -45.68 0.10 -20.52
C ALA A 425 -46.89 -0.71 -20.05
N SER A 426 -48.11 -0.20 -20.21
CA SER A 426 -49.37 -0.83 -19.75
C SER A 426 -49.53 -2.30 -20.17
N THR A 427 -48.91 -2.70 -21.27
CA THR A 427 -48.89 -4.06 -21.83
C THR A 427 -47.97 -5.04 -21.07
N ASN A 428 -47.06 -4.53 -20.24
CA ASN A 428 -46.20 -5.37 -19.42
C ASN A 428 -46.98 -5.95 -18.24
N ALA A 429 -46.82 -7.25 -18.04
CA ALA A 429 -47.45 -8.00 -16.95
C ALA A 429 -46.86 -7.62 -15.58
N TRP A 430 -45.55 -7.34 -15.54
CA TRP A 430 -44.87 -6.87 -14.34
C TRP A 430 -44.40 -5.43 -14.50
N LYS A 431 -44.58 -4.65 -13.44
CA LYS A 431 -44.24 -3.24 -13.33
C LYS A 431 -43.03 -3.07 -12.42
N PRO A 432 -42.13 -2.13 -12.74
CA PRO A 432 -41.05 -1.72 -11.85
C PRO A 432 -41.56 -1.15 -10.53
#